data_AF-A0A7R9WJE2-F1
#
_entry.id   AF-A0A7R9WJE2-F1
#
_cell.length_a   1.000
_cell.length_b   1.000
_cell.length_c   1.000
_cell.angle_alpha   90.00
_cell.angle_beta   90.00
_cell.angle_gamma   90.00
#
_symmetry.space_group_name_H-M   'P 1'
#
loop_
_entity.id
_entity.type
_entity.pdbx_description
1 polymer ?
#
loop_
_entity_poly.entity_id
_entity_poly.type
_entity_poly.pdbx_seq_one_letter_code
_entity_poly.pdbx_strand_id
1 'polypeptide(L)'
;MDRSQIEAHKRELEHTRGVLGQNHPRVAELLSMIGLYHQHMEHNLEAALTHFEQALAVLYTQPEGICEVEIAVALTDIGNVYRSMNVNDEAVAKYRQALAIFEEKGTSANHPSIGAIHRGLDLLKALPSRKTESHHDGSET
;
A
#
# COMPACT_ATOMS: atom_id res chain seq x y z
N MET A 1 -15.13 7.77 -11.01
CA MET A 1 -15.61 7.51 -9.63
C MET A 1 -16.04 8.87 -9.07
N ASP A 2 -17.27 9.01 -8.58
CA ASP A 2 -17.86 10.28 -8.17
C ASP A 2 -17.56 10.56 -6.68
N ARG A 3 -17.49 11.84 -6.26
CA ARG A 3 -17.43 12.24 -4.83
C ARG A 3 -18.55 11.60 -4.00
N SER A 4 -19.67 11.28 -4.64
CA SER A 4 -20.77 10.53 -4.00
C SER A 4 -20.33 9.15 -3.46
N GLN A 5 -19.45 8.44 -4.19
CA GLN A 5 -19.04 7.08 -3.84
C GLN A 5 -18.11 7.06 -2.62
N ILE A 6 -17.19 8.02 -2.52
CA ILE A 6 -16.30 8.10 -1.36
C ILE A 6 -17.09 8.44 -0.07
N GLU A 7 -18.09 9.31 -0.17
CA GLU A 7 -18.96 9.64 0.97
C GLU A 7 -19.89 8.48 1.35
N ALA A 8 -20.24 7.60 0.42
CA ALA A 8 -20.92 6.35 0.74
C ALA A 8 -19.99 5.40 1.52
N HIS A 9 -18.74 5.22 1.07
CA HIS A 9 -17.78 4.34 1.74
C HIS A 9 -17.39 4.84 3.14
N LYS A 10 -17.24 6.15 3.35
CA LYS A 10 -17.00 6.72 4.68
C LYS A 10 -18.19 6.49 5.62
N ARG A 11 -19.42 6.65 5.13
CA ARG A 11 -20.63 6.36 5.93
C ARG A 11 -20.73 4.87 6.27
N GLU A 12 -20.45 3.99 5.32
CA GLU A 12 -20.42 2.55 5.55
C GLU A 12 -19.32 2.17 6.55
N LEU A 13 -18.16 2.81 6.49
CA LEU A 13 -17.04 2.59 7.42
C LEU A 13 -17.46 2.89 8.87
N GLU A 14 -18.05 4.06 9.11
CA GLU A 14 -18.49 4.45 10.46
C GLU A 14 -19.60 3.54 10.98
N HIS A 15 -20.55 3.16 10.12
CA HIS A 15 -21.58 2.19 10.49
C HIS A 15 -21.00 0.82 10.84
N THR A 16 -20.10 0.31 10.00
CA THR A 16 -19.43 -0.99 10.18
C THR A 16 -18.61 -1.00 11.46
N ARG A 17 -17.88 0.07 11.76
CA ARG A 17 -17.13 0.22 13.02
C ARG A 17 -18.05 0.16 14.24
N GLY A 18 -19.23 0.81 14.16
CA GLY A 18 -20.21 0.83 15.24
C GLY A 18 -20.90 -0.52 15.48
N VAL A 19 -21.14 -1.29 14.42
CA VAL A 19 -21.89 -2.57 14.50
C VAL A 19 -20.97 -3.77 14.71
N LEU A 20 -19.86 -3.86 13.97
CA LEU A 20 -18.96 -5.02 13.95
C LEU A 20 -17.67 -4.81 14.74
N GLY A 21 -17.39 -3.58 15.17
CA GLY A 21 -16.17 -3.20 15.88
C GLY A 21 -15.04 -2.74 14.97
N GLN A 22 -14.08 -2.01 15.56
CA GLN A 22 -12.99 -1.35 14.83
C GLN A 22 -12.01 -2.30 14.13
N ASN A 23 -11.94 -3.54 14.59
CA ASN A 23 -10.99 -4.55 14.10
C ASN A 23 -11.65 -5.55 13.14
N HIS A 24 -12.90 -5.33 12.70
CA HIS A 24 -13.54 -6.28 11.79
C HIS A 24 -12.91 -6.21 10.38
N PRO A 25 -12.65 -7.33 9.68
CA PRO A 25 -12.03 -7.32 8.34
C PRO A 25 -12.71 -6.40 7.31
N ARG A 26 -14.05 -6.28 7.39
CA ARG A 26 -14.83 -5.33 6.57
C ARG A 26 -14.39 -3.87 6.73
N VAL A 27 -13.88 -3.48 7.90
CA VAL A 27 -13.31 -2.15 8.15
C VAL A 27 -12.05 -1.96 7.31
N ALA A 28 -11.17 -2.97 7.24
CA ALA A 28 -9.97 -2.92 6.42
C ALA A 28 -10.29 -2.79 4.92
N GLU A 29 -11.28 -3.54 4.44
CA GLU A 29 -11.73 -3.47 3.04
C GLU A 29 -12.18 -2.03 2.68
N LEU A 30 -13.03 -1.43 3.51
CA LEU A 30 -13.53 -0.07 3.29
C LEU A 30 -12.42 0.97 3.35
N LEU A 31 -11.47 0.82 4.28
CA LEU A 31 -10.29 1.68 4.37
C LEU A 31 -9.44 1.59 3.10
N SER A 32 -9.19 0.39 2.58
CA SER A 32 -8.46 0.21 1.32
C SER A 32 -9.17 0.85 0.14
N MET A 33 -10.51 0.74 0.05
CA MET A 33 -11.28 1.39 -1.01
C MET A 33 -11.18 2.93 -0.94
N ILE A 34 -11.20 3.49 0.27
CA ILE A 34 -11.00 4.93 0.50
C ILE A 34 -9.57 5.34 0.10
N GLY A 35 -8.56 4.54 0.46
CA GLY A 35 -7.17 4.76 0.09
C GLY A 35 -6.97 4.81 -1.43
N LEU A 36 -7.55 3.85 -2.16
CA LEU A 36 -7.50 3.82 -3.62
C LEU A 36 -8.16 5.05 -4.25
N TYR A 37 -9.27 5.52 -3.69
CA TYR A 37 -9.92 6.74 -4.16
C TYR A 37 -9.00 7.96 -3.99
N HIS A 38 -8.38 8.14 -2.81
CA HIS A 38 -7.45 9.24 -2.59
C HIS A 38 -6.24 9.18 -3.53
N GLN A 39 -5.69 7.99 -3.76
CA GLN A 39 -4.55 7.79 -4.66
C GLN A 39 -4.88 8.14 -6.12
N HIS A 40 -6.01 7.65 -6.64
CA HIS A 40 -6.29 7.69 -8.08
C HIS A 40 -7.19 8.84 -8.52
N MET A 41 -8.05 9.35 -7.64
CA MET A 41 -9.04 10.38 -7.99
C MET A 41 -8.64 11.76 -7.47
N GLU A 42 -8.08 11.83 -6.26
CA GLU A 42 -7.67 13.10 -5.64
C GLU A 42 -6.17 13.36 -5.74
N HIS A 43 -5.39 12.37 -6.18
CA HIS A 43 -3.92 12.41 -6.17
C HIS A 43 -3.34 12.77 -4.79
N ASN A 44 -4.08 12.46 -3.73
CA ASN A 44 -3.68 12.71 -2.35
C ASN A 44 -3.00 11.45 -1.80
N LEU A 45 -1.69 11.37 -2.03
CA LEU A 45 -0.88 10.22 -1.67
C LEU A 45 -0.76 10.05 -0.15
N GLU A 46 -0.72 11.13 0.63
CA GLU A 46 -0.63 11.09 2.09
C GLU A 46 -1.91 10.52 2.72
N ALA A 47 -3.07 10.97 2.23
CA ALA A 47 -4.36 10.42 2.65
C ALA A 47 -4.48 8.95 2.23
N ALA A 48 -4.05 8.60 1.02
CA ALA A 48 -4.06 7.20 0.57
C ALA A 48 -3.22 6.31 1.49
N LEU A 49 -1.97 6.72 1.78
CA LEU A 49 -1.07 6.01 2.66
C LEU A 49 -1.68 5.78 4.04
N THR A 50 -2.24 6.82 4.64
CA THR A 50 -2.88 6.75 5.96
C THR A 50 -3.99 5.70 6.00
N HIS A 51 -4.86 5.66 4.99
CA HIS A 51 -5.97 4.70 4.96
C HIS A 51 -5.48 3.27 4.73
N PHE A 52 -4.47 3.07 3.87
CA PHE A 52 -3.89 1.73 3.68
C PHE A 52 -3.16 1.23 4.92
N GLU A 53 -2.45 2.10 5.65
CA GLU A 53 -1.80 1.73 6.92
C GLU A 53 -2.82 1.38 8.00
N GLN A 54 -3.95 2.10 8.07
CA GLN A 54 -5.06 1.74 8.95
C GLN A 54 -5.68 0.40 8.57
N ALA A 55 -5.89 0.14 7.27
CA ALA A 55 -6.38 -1.15 6.80
C ALA A 55 -5.43 -2.28 7.20
N LEU A 56 -4.13 -2.09 6.96
CA LEU A 56 -3.08 -3.04 7.31
C LEU A 56 -3.05 -3.32 8.82
N ALA A 57 -3.20 -2.28 9.66
CA ALA A 57 -3.27 -2.43 11.11
C ALA A 57 -4.46 -3.31 11.53
N VAL A 58 -5.64 -3.10 10.94
CA VAL A 58 -6.83 -3.94 11.21
C VAL A 58 -6.57 -5.39 10.79
N LEU A 59 -5.98 -5.62 9.62
CA LEU A 59 -5.70 -6.98 9.15
C LEU A 59 -4.72 -7.73 10.06
N TYR A 60 -3.72 -7.04 10.61
CA TYR A 60 -2.79 -7.63 11.60
C TYR A 60 -3.43 -7.96 12.95
N THR A 61 -4.63 -7.44 13.25
CA THR A 61 -5.36 -7.85 14.46
C THR A 61 -6.10 -9.19 14.28
N GLN A 62 -6.20 -9.69 13.05
CA GLN A 62 -6.88 -10.96 12.79
C GLN A 62 -6.01 -12.15 13.21
N PRO A 63 -6.62 -13.31 13.49
CA PRO A 63 -5.86 -14.53 13.74
C PRO A 63 -4.92 -14.84 12.57
N GLU A 64 -3.73 -15.37 12.91
CA GLU A 64 -2.78 -15.86 11.93
C GLU A 64 -3.44 -16.92 11.03
N GLY A 65 -3.21 -16.83 9.72
CA GLY A 65 -3.79 -17.70 8.70
C GLY A 65 -5.01 -17.15 7.97
N ILE A 66 -5.63 -16.07 8.45
CA ILE A 66 -6.94 -15.62 7.97
C ILE A 66 -6.86 -14.52 6.91
N CYS A 67 -5.89 -13.61 7.02
CA CYS A 67 -5.88 -12.36 6.23
C CYS A 67 -4.56 -12.10 5.51
N GLU A 68 -3.67 -13.08 5.36
CA GLU A 68 -2.34 -12.85 4.80
C GLU A 68 -2.37 -12.40 3.34
N VAL A 69 -3.32 -12.89 2.54
CA VAL A 69 -3.48 -12.43 1.17
C VAL A 69 -3.88 -10.94 1.16
N GLU A 70 -4.82 -10.54 2.02
CA GLU A 70 -5.25 -9.16 2.18
C GLU A 70 -4.11 -8.26 2.72
N ILE A 71 -3.29 -8.77 3.64
CA ILE A 71 -2.09 -8.09 4.14
C ILE A 71 -1.11 -7.84 2.98
N ALA A 72 -0.86 -8.85 2.15
CA ALA A 72 0.02 -8.72 0.99
C ALA A 72 -0.52 -7.73 -0.05
N VAL A 73 -1.85 -7.70 -0.25
CA VAL A 73 -2.51 -6.69 -1.10
C VAL A 73 -2.32 -5.29 -0.53
N ALA A 74 -2.61 -5.07 0.75
CA ALA A 74 -2.44 -3.76 1.39
C ALA A 74 -0.97 -3.28 1.35
N LEU A 75 0.00 -4.19 1.57
CA LEU A 75 1.43 -3.87 1.41
C LEU A 75 1.78 -3.49 -0.03
N THR A 76 1.16 -4.12 -1.02
CA THR A 76 1.34 -3.77 -2.44
C THR A 76 0.83 -2.36 -2.72
N ASP A 77 -0.34 -2.00 -2.20
CA ASP A 77 -0.93 -0.67 -2.37
C ASP A 77 -0.08 0.42 -1.68
N ILE A 78 0.40 0.15 -0.47
CA ILE A 78 1.36 1.04 0.22
C ILE A 78 2.65 1.20 -0.62
N GLY A 79 3.18 0.11 -1.18
CA GLY A 79 4.34 0.17 -2.08
C GLY A 79 4.09 1.01 -3.35
N ASN A 80 2.87 0.96 -3.90
CA ASN A 80 2.45 1.80 -5.02
C ASN A 80 2.40 3.28 -4.64
N VAL A 81 1.93 3.60 -3.43
CA VAL A 81 1.90 4.97 -2.92
C VAL A 81 3.32 5.51 -2.73
N TYR A 82 4.21 4.77 -2.06
CA TYR A 82 5.61 5.21 -1.89
C TYR A 82 6.33 5.39 -3.22
N ARG A 83 6.10 4.50 -4.19
CA ARG A 83 6.65 4.66 -5.55
C ARG A 83 6.14 5.95 -6.21
N SER A 84 4.86 6.27 -6.04
CA SER A 84 4.27 7.53 -6.53
C SER A 84 4.84 8.77 -5.84
N MET A 85 5.29 8.63 -4.59
CA MET A 85 5.99 9.66 -3.83
C MET A 85 7.50 9.76 -4.15
N ASN A 86 8.04 8.89 -5.03
CA ASN A 86 9.49 8.73 -5.27
C ASN A 86 10.31 8.30 -4.04
N VAL A 87 9.64 7.68 -3.06
CA VAL A 87 10.24 7.13 -1.86
C VAL A 87 10.59 5.66 -2.15
N ASN A 88 11.66 5.48 -2.92
CA ASN A 88 11.95 4.23 -3.62
C ASN A 88 12.34 3.07 -2.68
N ASP A 89 13.10 3.35 -1.62
CA ASP A 89 13.60 2.30 -0.71
C ASP A 89 12.43 1.66 0.07
N GLU A 90 11.50 2.49 0.55
CA GLU A 90 10.30 2.06 1.25
C GLU A 90 9.34 1.33 0.30
N ALA A 91 9.21 1.79 -0.95
CA ALA A 91 8.44 1.07 -1.96
C ALA A 91 8.98 -0.35 -2.17
N VAL A 92 10.31 -0.49 -2.36
CA VAL A 92 10.97 -1.80 -2.50
C VAL A 92 10.75 -2.67 -1.27
N ALA A 93 10.89 -2.10 -0.06
CA ALA A 93 10.70 -2.84 1.18
C ALA A 93 9.28 -3.41 1.29
N LYS A 94 8.25 -2.60 0.97
CA LYS A 94 6.85 -3.03 1.04
C LYS A 94 6.50 -4.08 -0.02
N TYR A 95 7.00 -3.92 -1.23
CA TYR A 95 6.87 -4.93 -2.29
C TYR A 95 7.50 -6.27 -1.92
N ARG A 96 8.69 -6.27 -1.30
CA ARG A 96 9.34 -7.50 -0.84
C ARG A 96 8.58 -8.19 0.28
N GLN A 97 8.03 -7.44 1.23
CA GLN A 97 7.17 -8.00 2.28
C GLN A 97 5.91 -8.64 1.68
N ALA A 98 5.26 -7.99 0.71
CA ALA A 98 4.10 -8.55 0.03
C ALA A 98 4.43 -9.86 -0.71
N LEU A 99 5.56 -9.91 -1.42
CA LEU A 99 6.01 -11.12 -2.13
C LEU A 99 6.27 -12.29 -1.17
N ALA A 100 6.96 -12.05 -0.06
CA ALA A 100 7.23 -13.09 0.93
C ALA A 100 5.94 -13.76 1.42
N ILE A 101 4.90 -12.96 1.68
CA ILE A 101 3.60 -13.48 2.12
C ILE A 101 2.91 -14.28 1.00
N PHE A 102 2.92 -13.78 -0.24
CA PHE A 102 2.34 -14.51 -1.38
C PHE A 102 3.05 -15.86 -1.61
N GLU A 103 4.38 -15.90 -1.45
CA GLU A 103 5.20 -17.11 -1.54
C GLU A 103 4.86 -18.10 -0.42
N GLU A 104 4.78 -17.65 0.84
CA GLU A 104 4.48 -18.49 2.00
C GLU A 104 3.10 -19.15 1.92
N LYS A 105 2.09 -18.45 1.38
CA LYS A 105 0.73 -19.01 1.26
C LYS A 105 0.54 -19.95 0.08
N GLY A 106 1.55 -20.14 -0.76
CA GLY A 106 1.42 -20.93 -1.98
C GLY A 106 0.38 -20.33 -2.94
N THR A 107 0.03 -19.05 -2.76
CA THR A 107 -0.83 -18.30 -3.66
C THR A 107 -0.01 -18.13 -4.94
N SER A 108 -0.22 -19.06 -5.88
CA SER A 108 0.52 -19.15 -7.13
C SER A 108 0.68 -17.80 -7.83
N ALA A 109 1.67 -17.70 -8.72
CA ALA A 109 2.02 -16.54 -9.55
C ALA A 109 0.87 -15.85 -10.33
N ASN A 110 -0.38 -16.32 -10.19
CA ASN A 110 -1.59 -15.78 -10.79
C ASN A 110 -2.30 -14.70 -9.96
N HIS A 111 -1.90 -14.40 -8.72
CA HIS A 111 -2.53 -13.26 -8.02
C HIS A 111 -2.17 -11.95 -8.74
N PRO A 112 -3.15 -11.10 -9.14
CA PRO A 112 -2.89 -9.92 -9.97
C PRO A 112 -1.92 -8.93 -9.32
N SER A 113 -1.90 -8.87 -7.99
CA SER A 113 -0.95 -8.02 -7.24
C SER A 113 0.51 -8.44 -7.44
N ILE A 114 0.82 -9.73 -7.64
CA ILE A 114 2.20 -10.19 -7.89
C ILE A 114 2.76 -9.53 -9.17
N GLY A 115 1.96 -9.49 -10.23
CA GLY A 115 2.34 -8.80 -11.47
C GLY A 115 2.51 -7.29 -11.28
N ALA A 116 1.71 -6.67 -10.43
CA ALA A 116 1.87 -5.26 -10.07
C ALA A 116 3.17 -5.01 -9.29
N ILE A 117 3.49 -5.87 -8.32
CA ILE A 117 4.72 -5.81 -7.54
C ILE A 117 5.94 -5.90 -8.45
N HIS A 118 6.00 -6.91 -9.33
CA HIS A 118 7.14 -7.08 -10.24
C HIS A 118 7.33 -5.86 -11.16
N ARG A 119 6.24 -5.34 -11.76
CA ARG A 119 6.32 -4.10 -12.54
C ARG A 119 6.82 -2.92 -11.72
N GLY A 120 6.35 -2.77 -10.48
CA GLY A 120 6.80 -1.73 -9.57
C GLY A 120 8.30 -1.82 -9.29
N LEU A 121 8.80 -3.01 -8.96
CA LEU A 121 10.21 -3.27 -8.71
C LEU A 121 11.09 -3.05 -9.95
N ASP A 122 10.65 -3.49 -11.13
CA ASP A 122 11.42 -3.32 -12.35
C ASP A 122 11.54 -1.85 -12.76
N LEU A 123 10.47 -1.07 -12.59
CA LEU A 123 10.51 0.38 -12.77
C LEU A 123 11.50 1.04 -11.81
N LEU A 124 11.52 0.62 -10.55
CA LEU A 124 12.44 1.16 -9.53
C LEU A 124 13.91 0.81 -9.81
N LYS A 125 14.20 -0.40 -10.32
CA LYS A 125 15.54 -0.81 -10.74
C LYS A 125 16.05 -0.06 -11.98
N ALA A 126 15.14 0.31 -12.87
CA ALA A 126 15.47 1.04 -14.09
C ALA A 126 15.77 2.54 -13.82
N LEU A 127 15.46 3.04 -12.62
CA LEU A 127 15.87 4.38 -12.23
C LEU A 127 17.39 4.42 -12.10
N PRO A 128 18.07 5.42 -12.70
CA PRO A 128 19.49 5.58 -12.48
C PRO A 128 19.70 5.73 -10.97
N SER A 129 20.56 4.89 -10.38
CA SER A 129 21.01 5.09 -9.01
C SER A 129 21.37 6.56 -8.91
N ARG A 130 20.67 7.31 -8.06
CA ARG A 130 20.96 8.73 -7.86
C ARG A 130 22.42 8.74 -7.47
N LYS A 131 23.31 9.07 -8.41
CA LYS A 131 24.72 9.28 -8.10
C LYS A 131 24.62 10.31 -7.00
N THR A 132 25.05 9.92 -5.81
CA THR A 132 25.38 10.87 -4.79
C THR A 132 26.39 11.77 -5.46
N GLU A 133 25.95 12.91 -5.99
CA GLU A 133 26.80 14.06 -6.19
C GLU A 133 27.23 14.43 -4.77
N SER A 134 28.25 13.71 -4.28
CA SER A 134 29.19 14.27 -3.35
C SER A 134 29.74 15.47 -4.10
N HIS A 135 29.20 16.66 -3.82
CA HIS A 135 29.92 17.88 -4.06
C HIS A 135 31.24 17.74 -3.31
N HIS A 136 32.23 17.28 -4.07
CA HIS A 136 33.63 17.58 -3.86
C HIS A 136 33.78 19.05 -4.23
N ASP A 137 33.30 19.92 -3.34
CA ASP A 137 33.84 21.27 -3.24
C ASP A 137 34.94 21.12 -2.19
N GLY A 138 36.19 21.05 -2.59
CA GLY A 138 36.83 22.14 -3.29
C GLY A 138 37.77 22.74 -2.26
N SER A 139 39.03 22.35 -2.34
CA SER A 139 40.11 22.97 -1.61
C SER A 139 40.05 24.48 -1.77
N GLU A 140 40.09 25.23 -0.68
CA GLU A 140 40.83 26.48 -0.68
C GLU A 140 41.81 26.45 0.50
N THR A 141 43.05 26.75 0.11
CA THR A 141 44.29 26.84 0.85
C THR A 141 44.27 27.87 1.97
#